data_AF-A0A7J9Q4A4-F1
#
_entry.id   AF-A0A7J9Q4A4-F1
#
_cell.length_a   1.000
_cell.length_b   1.000
_cell.length_c   1.000
_cell.angle_alpha   90.00
_cell.angle_beta   90.00
_cell.angle_gamma   90.00
#
_symmetry.space_group_name_H-M   'P 1'
#
loop_
_entity.id
_entity.type
_entity.pdbx_description
1 polymer ?
#
loop_
_entity_poly.entity_id
_entity_poly.type
_entity_poly.pdbx_seq_one_letter_code
_entity_poly.pdbx_strand_id
1 'polypeptide(L)' 'MQGKTTRKNSKEKIKVSIIISAYNEEKNIKRVVKAVLKSKLFAEVICVNDGSTDKTL' A
#
# COMPACT_ATOMS: atom_id res chain seq x y z
N MET A 1 19.38 40.66 18.97
CA MET A 1 18.71 39.72 18.04
C MET A 1 19.57 38.49 17.90
N GLN A 2 19.21 37.37 18.52
CA GLN A 2 19.78 36.05 18.24
C GLN A 2 18.62 35.11 17.96
N GLY A 3 18.71 34.43 16.82
CA GLY A 3 17.60 33.81 16.10
C GLY A 3 16.87 32.73 16.89
N LYS A 4 15.54 32.78 16.84
CA LYS A 4 14.66 31.72 17.33
C LYS A 4 14.89 30.47 16.46
N THR A 5 15.48 29.43 17.04
CA THR A 5 15.61 28.11 16.42
C THR A 5 14.23 27.51 16.20
N THR A 6 13.72 27.55 14.98
CA THR A 6 12.48 26.88 14.58
C THR A 6 12.71 25.37 14.60
N ARG A 7 12.21 24.68 15.63
CA ARG A 7 12.06 23.22 15.60
C ARG A 7 11.10 22.87 14.46
N LYS A 8 11.61 22.41 13.32
CA LYS A 8 10.78 21.72 12.32
C LYS A 8 10.32 20.40 12.95
N ASN A 9 9.12 20.38 13.51
CA ASN A 9 8.40 19.13 13.78
C ASN A 9 7.89 18.58 12.44
N SER A 10 8.78 18.00 11.63
CA SER A 10 8.33 17.15 10.53
C SER A 10 7.85 15.85 11.15
N LYS A 11 6.52 15.67 11.26
CA LYS A 11 5.96 14.33 11.47
C LYS A 11 6.42 13.48 10.29
N GLU A 12 7.37 12.58 10.50
CA GLU A 12 7.72 11.60 9.47
C GLU A 12 6.44 10.88 9.05
N LYS A 13 6.18 10.90 7.75
CA LYS A 13 5.02 10.23 7.19
C LYS A 13 5.29 8.73 7.26
N ILE A 14 4.58 8.03 8.15
CA ILE A 14 4.64 6.58 8.26
C ILE A 14 4.37 5.98 6.88
N LYS A 15 5.30 5.16 6.41
CA LYS A 15 5.14 4.38 5.18
C LYS A 15 4.50 3.05 5.54
N VAL A 16 3.35 2.78 4.94
CA VAL A 16 2.62 1.52 5.11
C VAL A 16 2.69 0.77 3.78
N SER A 17 3.00 -0.52 3.84
CA SER A 17 2.96 -1.43 2.70
C SER A 17 1.78 -2.38 2.87
N ILE A 18 1.06 -2.64 1.79
CA ILE A 18 -0.03 -3.62 1.77
C ILE A 18 0.44 -4.85 1.01
N ILE A 19 0.34 -6.02 1.64
CA ILE A 19 0.65 -7.31 1.03
C ILE A 19 -0.68 -8.06 0.82
N ILE A 20 -0.94 -8.47 -0.42
CA ILE A 20 -2.13 -9.26 -0.79
C ILE A 20 -1.61 -10.61 -1.30
N SER A 21 -1.73 -11.65 -0.47
CA SER A 21 -1.53 -13.03 -0.94
C SER A 21 -2.78 -13.48 -1.70
N ALA A 22 -2.62 -14.00 -2.91
CA ALA A 22 -3.72 -14.35 -3.79
C ALA A 22 -3.53 -15.74 -4.39
N TYR A 23 -4.53 -16.60 -4.19
CA TYR A 23 -4.62 -17.96 -4.75
C TYR A 23 -5.98 -18.14 -5.43
N ASN A 24 -5.98 -18.32 -6.74
CA ASN A 24 -7.19 -18.51 -7.55
C ASN A 24 -8.24 -17.39 -7.41
N GLU A 25 -7.79 -16.14 -7.45
CA GLU A 25 -8.56 -14.91 -7.28
C GLU A 25 -8.85 -14.17 -8.59
N GLU A 26 -8.80 -14.82 -9.77
CA GLU A 26 -9.05 -14.19 -11.09
C GLU A 26 -10.31 -13.28 -11.09
N LYS A 27 -11.35 -13.69 -10.37
CA LYS A 27 -12.63 -12.97 -10.32
C LYS A 27 -12.65 -11.78 -9.34
N ASN A 28 -11.71 -11.71 -8.38
CA ASN A 28 -11.78 -10.74 -7.27
C ASN A 28 -10.57 -9.83 -7.18
N ILE A 29 -9.37 -10.28 -7.56
CA ILE A 29 -8.10 -9.57 -7.37
C ILE A 29 -8.16 -8.12 -7.89
N LYS A 30 -8.75 -7.92 -9.07
CA LYS A 30 -8.97 -6.59 -9.66
C LYS A 30 -9.87 -5.70 -8.79
N ARG A 31 -10.92 -6.24 -8.18
CA ARG A 31 -11.83 -5.49 -7.29
C ARG A 31 -11.12 -5.12 -5.99
N VAL A 32 -10.34 -6.05 -5.42
CA VAL A 32 -9.57 -5.82 -4.19
C VAL A 32 -8.52 -4.72 -4.41
N VAL A 33 -7.67 -4.85 -5.44
CA VAL A 33 -6.64 -3.84 -5.76
C VAL A 33 -7.28 -2.47 -6.00
N LYS A 34 -8.38 -2.41 -6.76
CA LYS A 34 -9.12 -1.14 -6.96
C LYS A 34 -9.68 -0.56 -5.66
N ALA A 35 -10.14 -1.37 -4.72
CA ALA A 35 -10.65 -0.90 -3.44
C ALA A 35 -9.53 -0.33 -2.57
N VAL A 36 -8.39 -1.03 -2.51
CA VAL A 36 -7.18 -0.59 -1.80
C VAL A 36 -6.69 0.74 -2.35
N LEU A 37 -6.55 0.87 -3.67
CA LEU A 37 -6.07 2.09 -4.36
C LEU A 37 -6.91 3.36 -4.12
N LYS A 38 -8.09 3.26 -3.49
CA LYS A 38 -8.88 4.44 -3.09
C LYS A 38 -8.33 5.15 -1.85
N SER A 39 -7.48 4.50 -1.06
CA SER A 39 -6.90 5.07 0.16
C SER A 39 -5.52 5.69 -0.11
N LYS A 40 -5.20 6.77 0.62
CA LYS A 40 -3.88 7.46 0.58
C LYS A 40 -2.98 7.08 1.76
N LEU A 41 -3.34 6.04 2.51
CA LEU A 41 -2.69 5.65 3.77
C LEU A 41 -1.42 4.81 3.57
N PHE A 42 -1.21 4.24 2.39
CA PHE A 42 -0.06 3.37 2.08
C PHE A 42 0.80 3.95 0.96
N ALA A 43 2.04 3.47 0.90
CA ALA A 43 3.03 3.85 -0.11
C ALA A 43 3.08 2.86 -1.28
N GLU A 44 2.76 1.59 -1.03
CA GLU A 44 2.83 0.52 -2.03
C GLU A 44 1.80 -0.58 -1.77
N VAL A 45 1.49 -1.34 -2.83
CA VAL A 45 0.69 -2.56 -2.80
C VAL A 45 1.48 -3.65 -3.51
N ILE A 46 1.74 -4.75 -2.81
CA ILE A 46 2.47 -5.90 -3.31
C ILE A 46 1.47 -7.06 -3.41
N CYS A 47 1.20 -7.52 -4.62
CA CYS A 47 0.38 -8.72 -4.84
C CYS A 47 1.31 -9.92 -5.00
N VAL A 48 1.09 -10.94 -4.18
CA VAL A 48 1.87 -12.19 -4.18
C VAL A 48 0.98 -13.28 -4.74
N ASN A 49 1.39 -13.87 -5.87
CA ASN A 49 0.74 -15.07 -6.39
C ASN A 49 1.19 -16.28 -5.57
N ASP A 50 0.27 -16.88 -4.83
CA ASP A 50 0.50 -18.01 -3.93
C ASP A 50 0.27 -19.36 -4.65
N GLY A 51 0.81 -19.50 -5.86
CA GLY A 51 0.70 -20.72 -6.67
C GLY A 51 -0.64 -20.89 -7.41
N SER A 52 -1.30 -19.80 -7.78
CA SER A 52 -2.56 -19.83 -8.54
C SER A 52 -2.40 -20.59 -9.87
N THR A 53 -3.44 -21.33 -10.23
CA THR A 53 -3.55 -22.05 -11.52
C THR A 53 -4.47 -21.34 -12.52
N ASP A 54 -5.11 -20.25 -12.10
CA ASP A 54 -5.97 -19.39 -12.92
C ASP A 54 -5.27 -18.06 -13.30
N LYS A 55 -6.01 -17.09 -13.85
CA LYS A 55 -5.46 -15.78 -14.23
C LYS A 55 -5.53 -14.75 -13.10
N THR A 56 -5.01 -15.11 -11.93
CA THR A 56 -4.99 -14.21 -10.76
C THR A 56 -4.12 -12.97 -10.94
N LEU A 57 -2.90 -13.10 -11.50
CA LEU A 57 -2.01 -11.96 -11.79
C LEU A 57 -1.66 -11.90 -13.27
#